data_AF-A0A3M7DDE8-F1
#
_entry.id   AF-A0A3M7DDE8-F1
#
_cell.length_a   1.000
_cell.length_b   1.000
_cell.length_c   1.000
_cell.angle_alpha   90.00
_cell.angle_beta   90.00
_cell.angle_gamma   90.00
#
_symmetry.space_group_name_H-M   'P 1'
#
loop_
_entity.id
_entity.type
_entity.pdbx_description
1 polymer ?
#
loop_
_entity_poly.entity_id
_entity_poly.type
_entity_poly.pdbx_seq_one_letter_code
_entity_poly.pdbx_strand_id
1 'polypeptide(L)'
;MGNKNIVFDVVGTLVGYEKLYEVIEARLGPKMRAHSIGPTAMFGYMWIEVAEREYTYLSMSGAYVPYAQVFESIFWRMLWKAGIPEPRKFATGEDLEAIMEEGYEKMEMRPGAKECVQKLRDAGFTV
;
A
#
# COMPACT_ATOMS: atom_id res chain seq x y z
N MET A 1 29.82 -25.10 5.03
CA MET A 1 29.37 -23.82 5.62
C MET A 1 28.18 -23.35 4.80
N GLY A 2 27.03 -23.07 5.42
CA GLY A 2 25.83 -22.63 4.69
C GLY A 2 25.99 -21.23 4.11
N ASN A 3 25.32 -20.95 2.99
CA ASN A 3 25.32 -19.61 2.39
C ASN A 3 24.65 -18.60 3.33
N LYS A 4 25.34 -17.50 3.64
CA LYS A 4 24.83 -16.40 4.48
C LYS A 4 23.94 -15.47 3.64
N ASN A 5 22.74 -15.92 3.30
CA ASN A 5 21.76 -15.10 2.58
C ASN A 5 20.73 -14.52 3.54
N ILE A 6 20.35 -13.26 3.36
CA ILE A 6 19.21 -12.63 4.03
C ILE A 6 18.26 -12.15 2.92
N VAL A 7 17.02 -12.62 2.97
CA VAL A 7 15.98 -12.20 2.03
C VAL A 7 15.02 -11.30 2.77
N PHE A 8 14.81 -10.10 2.24
CA PHE A 8 13.84 -9.16 2.74
C PHE A 8 12.57 -9.24 1.91
N ASP A 9 11.44 -9.29 2.59
CA ASP A 9 10.24 -8.71 2.02
C ASP A 9 10.47 -7.19 1.76
N VAL A 10 9.85 -6.66 0.71
CA VAL A 10 10.13 -5.29 0.24
C VAL A 10 9.11 -4.31 0.80
N VAL A 11 7.83 -4.49 0.47
CA VAL A 11 6.78 -3.52 0.77
C VAL A 11 6.24 -3.76 2.17
N GLY A 12 6.15 -2.71 2.99
CA GLY A 12 5.82 -2.82 4.41
C GLY A 12 7.05 -3.06 5.29
N THR A 13 8.08 -3.75 4.77
CA THR A 13 9.34 -4.07 5.46
C THR A 13 10.46 -3.06 5.17
N LEU A 14 10.97 -2.99 3.94
CA LEU A 14 12.04 -2.05 3.54
C LEU A 14 11.48 -0.74 3.00
N VAL A 15 10.39 -0.82 2.25
CA VAL A 15 9.64 0.30 1.69
C VAL A 15 8.42 0.56 2.55
N GLY A 16 8.21 1.81 2.94
CA GLY A 16 7.11 2.20 3.81
C GLY A 16 5.92 2.81 3.08
N TYR A 17 4.77 2.81 3.74
CA TYR A 17 3.50 3.29 3.19
C TYR A 17 3.27 4.80 3.37
N GLU A 18 4.25 5.52 3.94
CA GLU A 18 4.09 6.91 4.34
C GLU A 18 3.71 7.79 3.13
N LYS A 19 4.35 7.57 1.97
CA LYS A 19 4.04 8.35 0.77
C LYS A 19 2.61 8.13 0.27
N LEU A 20 2.15 6.87 0.27
CA LEU A 20 0.77 6.53 -0.07
C LEU A 20 -0.22 7.22 0.88
N TYR A 21 0.06 7.19 2.17
CA TYR A 21 -0.77 7.81 3.19
C TYR A 21 -0.82 9.34 3.09
N GLU A 22 0.30 10.00 2.77
CA GLU A 22 0.33 11.44 2.50
C GLU A 22 -0.61 11.84 1.36
N VAL A 23 -0.60 11.08 0.26
CA VAL A 23 -1.44 11.40 -0.90
C VAL A 23 -2.91 11.13 -0.62
N ILE A 24 -3.25 10.02 0.06
CA ILE A 24 -4.63 9.75 0.51
C ILE A 24 -5.13 10.88 1.41
N GLU A 25 -4.31 11.31 2.36
CA GLU A 25 -4.60 12.41 3.27
C GLU A 25 -4.86 13.72 2.49
N ALA A 26 -3.99 14.05 1.54
CA ALA A 26 -4.11 15.27 0.72
C ALA A 26 -5.36 15.27 -0.17
N ARG A 27 -5.68 14.14 -0.82
CA ARG A 27 -6.83 14.05 -1.75
C ARG A 27 -8.17 13.91 -1.03
N LEU A 28 -8.22 13.06 0.00
CA LEU A 28 -9.49 12.58 0.57
C LEU A 28 -9.64 12.89 2.05
N GLY A 29 -8.59 13.32 2.75
CA GLY A 29 -8.56 13.47 4.21
C GLY A 29 -9.70 14.32 4.79
N PRO A 30 -9.92 15.57 4.35
CA PRO A 30 -11.02 16.39 4.85
C PRO A 30 -12.40 15.76 4.61
N LYS A 31 -12.63 15.16 3.43
CA LYS A 31 -13.88 14.49 3.09
C LYS A 31 -14.11 13.27 3.97
N MET A 32 -13.09 12.44 4.18
CA MET A 32 -13.19 11.23 5.01
C MET A 32 -13.48 11.56 6.47
N ARG A 33 -12.84 12.59 7.03
CA ARG A 33 -13.10 13.02 8.41
C ARG A 33 -14.52 13.54 8.62
N ALA A 34 -15.14 14.16 7.60
CA ALA A 34 -16.55 14.54 7.66
C ALA A 34 -17.50 13.34 7.81
N HIS A 35 -17.04 12.13 7.46
CA HIS A 35 -17.72 10.86 7.68
C HIS A 35 -17.18 10.06 8.87
N SER A 36 -16.36 10.68 9.73
CA SER A 36 -15.68 10.03 10.86
C SER A 36 -14.78 8.85 10.45
N ILE A 37 -14.24 8.89 9.23
CA ILE A 37 -13.30 7.88 8.72
C ILE A 37 -11.87 8.42 8.85
N GLY A 38 -10.99 7.64 9.49
CA GLY A 38 -9.56 7.91 9.50
C GLY A 38 -8.94 7.63 8.14
N PRO A 39 -8.42 8.62 7.40
CA PRO A 39 -7.97 8.42 6.01
C PRO A 39 -6.81 7.43 5.88
N THR A 40 -5.85 7.46 6.80
CA THR A 40 -4.64 6.62 6.75
C THR A 40 -4.80 5.36 7.60
N ALA A 41 -4.97 5.54 8.92
CA ALA A 41 -5.03 4.45 9.88
C ALA A 41 -6.25 3.52 9.71
N MET A 42 -7.35 4.00 9.11
CA MET A 42 -8.52 3.17 8.84
C MET A 42 -8.64 2.84 7.36
N PHE A 43 -8.80 3.83 6.48
CA PHE A 43 -9.08 3.55 5.06
C PHE A 43 -7.85 3.00 4.33
N GLY A 44 -6.72 3.73 4.35
CA GLY A 44 -5.49 3.32 3.65
C GLY A 44 -5.01 1.94 4.08
N TYR A 45 -4.89 1.71 5.39
CA TYR A 45 -4.48 0.40 5.93
C TYR A 45 -5.46 -0.72 5.57
N MET A 46 -6.77 -0.52 5.75
CA MET A 46 -7.78 -1.52 5.39
C MET A 46 -7.76 -1.86 3.90
N TRP A 47 -7.52 -0.87 3.03
CA TRP A 47 -7.44 -1.09 1.59
C TRP A 47 -6.26 -1.99 1.21
N ILE A 48 -5.08 -1.75 1.80
CA ILE A 48 -3.89 -2.60 1.62
C ILE A 48 -4.20 -4.04 2.05
N GLU A 49 -4.67 -4.24 3.28
CA GLU A 49 -4.92 -5.57 3.85
C GLU A 49 -5.96 -6.37 3.04
N VAL A 50 -7.01 -5.71 2.55
CA VAL A 50 -8.02 -6.37 1.71
C VAL A 50 -7.46 -6.71 0.32
N ALA A 51 -6.64 -5.84 -0.27
CA ALA A 51 -5.99 -6.11 -1.55
C ALA A 51 -5.00 -7.28 -1.44
N GLU A 52 -4.21 -7.35 -0.38
CA GLU A 52 -3.27 -8.47 -0.15
C GLU A 52 -4.02 -9.81 -0.05
N ARG A 53 -5.13 -9.83 0.68
CA ARG A 53 -5.99 -11.01 0.78
C ARG A 53 -6.55 -11.43 -0.58
N GLU A 54 -7.03 -10.49 -1.38
CA GLU A 54 -7.63 -10.82 -2.69
C GLU A 54 -6.59 -11.24 -3.72
N TYR A 55 -5.47 -10.54 -3.78
CA TYR A 55 -4.31 -10.94 -4.57
C TYR A 55 -3.87 -12.38 -4.22
N THR A 56 -3.83 -12.70 -2.93
CA THR A 56 -3.48 -14.04 -2.45
C THR A 56 -4.47 -15.09 -2.94
N TYR A 57 -5.78 -14.86 -2.79
CA TYR A 57 -6.80 -15.81 -3.23
C TYR A 57 -6.81 -16.00 -4.75
N LEU A 58 -6.67 -14.92 -5.51
CA LEU A 58 -6.54 -14.98 -6.98
C LEU A 58 -5.33 -15.83 -7.38
N SER A 59 -4.18 -15.58 -6.77
CA SER A 59 -2.94 -16.33 -7.01
C SER A 59 -3.10 -17.82 -6.67
N MET A 60 -3.70 -18.13 -5.51
CA MET A 60 -3.94 -19.51 -5.07
C MET A 60 -4.95 -20.26 -5.96
N SER A 61 -5.91 -19.55 -6.55
CA SER A 61 -6.90 -20.13 -7.47
C SER A 61 -6.39 -20.33 -8.91
N GLY A 62 -5.14 -19.94 -9.21
CA GLY A 62 -4.60 -19.97 -10.56
C GLY A 62 -5.06 -18.81 -11.46
N ALA A 63 -5.72 -17.80 -10.90
CA ALA A 63 -6.22 -16.61 -11.59
C ALA A 63 -5.35 -15.39 -11.26
N TYR A 64 -4.04 -15.51 -11.44
CA TYR A 64 -3.08 -14.47 -11.06
C TYR A 64 -3.42 -13.11 -11.71
N VAL A 65 -3.40 -12.08 -10.87
CA VAL A 65 -3.52 -10.67 -11.26
C VAL A 65 -2.45 -9.90 -10.49
N PRO A 66 -1.69 -8.98 -11.11
CA PRO A 66 -0.70 -8.17 -10.41
C PRO A 66 -1.32 -7.41 -9.23
N TYR A 67 -0.61 -7.34 -8.10
CA TYR A 67 -1.11 -6.71 -6.88
C TYR A 67 -1.59 -5.26 -7.10
N ALA A 68 -0.82 -4.44 -7.83
CA ALA A 68 -1.20 -3.04 -8.12
C ALA A 68 -2.56 -2.94 -8.83
N GLN A 69 -2.84 -3.86 -9.76
CA GLN A 69 -4.12 -3.92 -10.46
C GLN A 69 -5.25 -4.34 -9.52
N VAL A 70 -5.02 -5.32 -8.63
CA VAL A 70 -5.99 -5.70 -7.59
C VAL A 70 -6.27 -4.51 -6.68
N PHE A 71 -5.22 -3.88 -6.15
CA PHE A 71 -5.27 -2.73 -5.26
C PHE A 71 -6.12 -1.61 -5.87
N GLU A 72 -5.78 -1.14 -7.07
CA GLU A 72 -6.54 -0.10 -7.78
C GLU A 72 -8.00 -0.50 -8.03
N SER A 73 -8.24 -1.72 -8.50
CA SER A 73 -9.59 -2.18 -8.90
C SER A 73 -10.61 -2.18 -7.74
N ILE A 74 -10.14 -2.34 -6.51
CA ILE A 74 -11.00 -2.47 -5.34
C ILE A 74 -11.25 -1.15 -4.60
N PHE A 75 -10.59 -0.05 -5.01
CA PHE A 75 -10.69 1.27 -4.36
C PHE A 75 -12.15 1.70 -4.09
N TRP A 76 -12.99 1.65 -5.12
CA TRP A 76 -14.40 2.06 -5.03
C TRP A 76 -15.20 1.19 -4.06
N ARG A 77 -14.91 -0.11 -4.02
CA ARG A 77 -15.54 -1.04 -3.10
C ARG A 77 -15.05 -0.81 -1.67
N MET A 78 -13.79 -0.43 -1.49
CA MET A 78 -13.24 -0.08 -0.18
C MET A 78 -13.86 1.19 0.38
N LEU A 79 -14.10 2.21 -0.43
CA LEU A 79 -14.83 3.41 -0.01
C LEU A 79 -16.25 3.05 0.46
N TRP A 80 -16.94 2.19 -0.28
CA TRP A 80 -18.26 1.70 0.13
C TRP A 80 -18.21 0.93 1.46
N LYS A 81 -17.23 0.04 1.63
CA LYS A 81 -17.02 -0.71 2.88
C LYS A 81 -16.63 0.17 4.06
N ALA A 82 -15.99 1.30 3.82
CA ALA A 82 -15.67 2.30 4.83
C ALA A 82 -16.88 3.16 5.26
N GLY A 83 -18.06 2.95 4.64
CA GLY A 83 -19.30 3.65 5.00
C GLY A 83 -19.65 4.82 4.08
N ILE A 84 -18.99 4.97 2.92
CA ILE A 84 -19.34 5.97 1.91
C ILE A 84 -20.44 5.40 0.98
N PRO A 85 -21.69 5.88 1.03
CA PRO A 85 -22.80 5.27 0.29
C PRO A 85 -22.68 5.47 -1.23
N GLU A 86 -22.07 6.58 -1.68
CA GLU A 86 -21.90 6.91 -3.09
C GLU A 86 -20.42 7.16 -3.45
N PRO A 87 -19.57 6.10 -3.54
CA PRO A 87 -18.12 6.24 -3.70
C PRO A 87 -17.69 7.13 -4.88
N ARG A 88 -18.37 7.00 -6.02
CA ARG A 88 -18.06 7.75 -7.26
C ARG A 88 -18.52 9.21 -7.24
N LYS A 89 -19.34 9.61 -6.26
CA LYS A 89 -19.63 11.03 -5.97
C LYS A 89 -18.65 11.59 -4.94
N PHE A 90 -18.09 10.72 -4.10
CA PHE A 90 -17.17 11.10 -3.02
C PHE A 90 -15.74 11.38 -3.53
N ALA A 91 -15.22 10.46 -4.35
CA ALA A 91 -13.90 10.55 -4.99
C ALA A 91 -14.03 10.47 -6.52
N THR A 92 -13.05 11.01 -7.23
CA THR A 92 -12.98 11.00 -8.70
C THR A 92 -11.95 9.99 -9.21
N GLY A 93 -11.96 9.72 -10.53
CA GLY A 93 -10.88 8.95 -11.16
C GLY A 93 -9.51 9.59 -10.96
N GLU A 94 -9.43 10.92 -11.05
CA GLU A 94 -8.20 11.70 -10.81
C GLU A 94 -7.70 11.58 -9.36
N ASP A 95 -8.60 11.42 -8.38
CA ASP A 95 -8.20 11.15 -6.99
C ASP A 95 -7.49 9.80 -6.89
N LEU A 96 -8.04 8.77 -7.53
CA LEU A 96 -7.45 7.42 -7.54
C LEU A 96 -6.13 7.40 -8.31
N GLU A 97 -6.09 8.00 -9.50
CA GLU A 97 -4.90 8.12 -10.33
C GLU A 97 -3.76 8.78 -9.56
N ALA A 98 -4.00 9.94 -8.93
CA ALA A 98 -3.00 10.61 -8.11
C ALA A 98 -2.53 9.74 -6.92
N ILE A 99 -3.44 9.03 -6.24
CA ILE A 99 -3.07 8.12 -5.14
C ILE A 99 -2.17 6.98 -5.64
N MET A 100 -2.43 6.43 -6.83
CA MET A 100 -1.63 5.37 -7.42
C MET A 100 -0.26 5.89 -7.88
N GLU A 101 -0.23 6.94 -8.70
CA GLU A 101 0.99 7.45 -9.34
C GLU A 101 1.89 8.26 -8.39
N GLU A 102 1.30 9.08 -7.53
CA GLU A 102 2.06 9.95 -6.63
C GLU A 102 2.27 9.34 -5.23
N GLY A 103 1.43 8.36 -4.87
CA GLY A 103 1.45 7.70 -3.58
C GLY A 103 2.10 6.31 -3.64
N TYR A 104 1.38 5.35 -4.24
CA TYR A 104 1.79 3.94 -4.27
C TYR A 104 3.09 3.71 -5.06
N GLU A 105 3.21 4.25 -6.27
CA GLU A 105 4.41 4.05 -7.10
C GLU A 105 5.66 4.77 -6.57
N LYS A 106 5.47 5.81 -5.76
CA LYS A 106 6.54 6.63 -5.19
C LYS A 106 6.83 6.32 -3.72
N MET A 107 6.37 5.17 -3.21
CA MET A 107 6.71 4.73 -1.86
C MET A 107 8.23 4.64 -1.67
N GLU A 108 8.67 5.07 -0.50
CA GLU A 108 10.09 5.29 -0.22
C GLU A 108 10.63 4.26 0.77
N MET A 109 11.96 4.12 0.80
CA MET A 109 12.64 3.30 1.79
C MET A 109 12.39 3.86 3.19
N ARG A 110 12.10 2.97 4.15
CA ARG A 110 11.97 3.35 5.55
C ARG A 110 13.27 3.98 6.07
N PRO A 111 13.19 4.92 7.02
CA PRO A 111 14.37 5.42 7.72
C PRO A 111 15.22 4.26 8.28
N GLY A 112 16.52 4.29 8.00
CA GLY A 112 17.45 3.25 8.44
C GLY A 112 17.51 1.98 7.58
N ALA A 113 16.63 1.79 6.59
CA ALA A 113 16.64 0.58 5.76
C ALA A 113 17.93 0.42 4.95
N LYS A 114 18.44 1.52 4.37
CA LYS A 114 19.73 1.54 3.67
C LYS A 114 20.90 1.20 4.59
N GLU A 115 20.90 1.76 5.81
CA GLU A 115 21.94 1.51 6.81
C GLU A 115 21.91 0.05 7.26
N CYS A 116 20.72 -0.52 7.48
CA CYS A 116 20.53 -1.93 7.80
C CYS A 116 21.16 -2.85 6.74
N VAL A 117 20.79 -2.65 5.47
CA VAL A 117 21.32 -3.44 4.34
C VAL A 117 22.84 -3.31 4.24
N GLN A 118 23.38 -2.09 4.42
CA GLN A 118 24.82 -1.88 4.37
C GLN A 118 25.55 -2.64 5.50
N LYS A 119 25.07 -2.54 6.75
CA LYS A 119 25.67 -3.25 7.88
C LYS A 119 25.69 -4.77 7.68
N LEU A 120 24.63 -5.33 7.08
CA LEU A 120 24.56 -6.76 6.77
C LEU A 120 25.58 -7.16 5.69
N ARG A 121 25.71 -6.34 4.63
CA ARG A 121 26.71 -6.57 3.58
C ARG A 121 28.14 -6.46 4.13
N ASP A 122 28.41 -5.47 4.98
CA ASP A 122 29.71 -5.29 5.63
C ASP A 122 30.07 -6.48 6.55
N ALA A 123 29.08 -7.16 7.13
CA ALA A 123 29.26 -8.37 7.93
C ALA A 123 29.39 -9.66 7.08
N GLY A 124 29.43 -9.55 5.75
CA GLY A 124 29.62 -10.66 4.82
C GLY A 124 28.36 -11.47 4.52
N PHE A 125 27.16 -10.88 4.70
CA PHE A 125 25.91 -11.45 4.20
C PHE A 125 25.67 -11.03 2.75
N THR A 126 25.09 -11.93 1.96
CA THR A 126 24.42 -11.59 0.71
C THR A 126 23.00 -11.14 1.03
N VAL A 127 22.65 -9.93 0.60
CA VAL A 127 21.34 -9.29 0.78
C VAL A 127 20.83 -8.84 -0.57
#